data_AF-A0A2H6NKV4-F1
#
_entry.id   AF-A0A2H6NKV4-F1
#
_cell.length_a   1.000
_cell.length_b   1.000
_cell.length_c   1.000
_cell.angle_alpha   90.00
_cell.angle_beta   90.00
_cell.angle_gamma   90.00
#
_symmetry.space_group_name_H-M   'P 1'
#
loop_
_entity.id
_entity.type
_entity.pdbx_description
1 polymer ?
#
loop_
_entity_poly.entity_id
_entity_poly.type
_entity_poly.pdbx_seq_one_letter_code
_entity_poly.pdbx_strand_id
1 'polypeptide(L)'
;MTCPGFREYHERLQTFLMWFIETASFIDVDDERWNYFLVFEKYNKDGATLSATVGYMTVYNYYVYPDKTRPRVSQMLILPPFQGEGHGARLLETVHRYYMSSPTVLDITAEDPSESYVKLRDFVLVKLCQDLPCFSPENLKQGFSQDMVIEAQQKLKVNKQHTRRVYEILRLHTTDMSNAEQSRSYRLDVKRRLMGPYKVPFCHFNFLFEFVMRGRSEWALYSPLRLSQMSTFFPFHFV
;
A
#
# COMPACT_ATOMS: atom_id res chain seq x y z
N MET A 1 12.76 15.53 -17.75
CA MET A 1 14.00 15.82 -16.98
C MET A 1 14.51 17.22 -17.29
N THR A 2 14.49 18.16 -16.34
CA THR A 2 14.90 19.57 -16.56
C THR A 2 16.25 19.94 -15.96
N CYS A 3 16.81 19.09 -15.10
CA CYS A 3 18.10 19.32 -14.45
C CYS A 3 19.27 19.02 -15.42
N PRO A 4 20.18 19.98 -15.68
CA PRO A 4 21.34 19.76 -16.54
C PRO A 4 22.20 18.58 -16.04
N GLY A 5 22.59 17.68 -16.93
CA GLY A 5 23.45 16.53 -16.60
C GLY A 5 22.75 15.37 -15.87
N PHE A 6 21.46 15.50 -15.53
CA PHE A 6 20.74 14.46 -14.81
C PHE A 6 20.43 13.23 -15.68
N ARG A 7 20.20 13.42 -16.98
CA ARG A 7 19.92 12.31 -17.91
C ARG A 7 21.11 11.35 -17.95
N GLU A 8 22.30 11.88 -18.19
CA GLU A 8 23.54 11.13 -18.25
C GLU A 8 23.90 10.52 -16.88
N TYR A 9 23.58 11.23 -15.78
CA TYR A 9 23.74 10.70 -14.43
C TYR A 9 22.81 9.51 -14.16
N HIS A 10 21.53 9.62 -14.51
CA HIS A 10 20.55 8.55 -14.36
C HIS A 10 20.93 7.33 -15.21
N GLU A 11 21.41 7.54 -16.44
CA GLU A 11 21.89 6.45 -17.30
C GLU A 11 23.03 5.65 -16.68
N ARG A 12 23.95 6.31 -15.97
CA ARG A 12 25.01 5.62 -15.22
C ARG A 12 24.45 4.88 -14.00
N LEU A 13 23.47 5.48 -13.31
CA LEU A 13 22.91 4.94 -12.06
C LEU A 13 21.97 3.75 -12.29
N GLN A 14 21.18 3.75 -13.37
CA GLN A 14 20.21 2.69 -13.65
C GLN A 14 20.87 1.32 -13.89
N THR A 15 22.12 1.29 -14.34
CA THR A 15 22.90 0.05 -14.49
C THR A 15 22.98 -0.75 -13.19
N PHE A 16 23.01 -0.07 -12.03
CA PHE A 16 23.02 -0.74 -10.73
C PHE A 16 21.73 -1.53 -10.46
N LEU A 17 20.59 -1.12 -11.04
CA LEU A 17 19.32 -1.84 -10.85
C LEU A 17 19.40 -3.26 -11.39
N MET A 18 20.07 -3.46 -12.54
CA MET A 18 20.20 -4.76 -13.18
C MET A 18 20.93 -5.79 -12.30
N TRP A 19 21.74 -5.32 -11.34
CA TRP A 19 22.49 -6.18 -10.41
C TRP A 19 21.74 -6.48 -9.11
N PHE A 20 20.86 -5.58 -8.68
CA PHE A 20 20.26 -5.61 -7.34
C PHE A 20 18.75 -5.79 -7.31
N ILE A 21 18.08 -5.70 -8.45
CA ILE A 21 16.63 -5.89 -8.59
C ILE A 21 16.39 -6.89 -9.72
N GLU A 22 15.86 -8.05 -9.36
CA GLU A 22 15.68 -9.21 -10.25
C GLU A 22 14.83 -8.90 -11.50
N THR A 23 13.77 -8.11 -11.34
CA THR A 23 12.82 -7.77 -12.39
C THR A 23 13.00 -6.34 -12.93
N ALA A 24 14.19 -5.76 -12.76
CA ALA A 24 14.47 -4.42 -13.24
C ALA A 24 14.39 -4.32 -14.77
N SER A 25 13.79 -3.23 -15.24
CA SER A 25 13.83 -2.77 -16.62
C SER A 25 14.15 -1.28 -16.65
N PHE A 26 14.79 -0.81 -17.71
CA PHE A 26 15.01 0.62 -17.88
C PHE A 26 13.69 1.32 -18.17
N ILE A 27 13.53 2.50 -17.59
CA ILE A 27 12.32 3.32 -17.74
C ILE A 27 12.43 4.24 -18.94
N ASP A 28 11.29 4.64 -19.48
CA ASP A 28 11.20 5.71 -20.46
C ASP A 28 11.37 7.08 -19.76
N VAL A 29 12.55 7.68 -19.92
CA VAL A 29 12.94 8.95 -19.30
C VAL A 29 12.28 10.17 -19.94
N ASP A 30 11.61 9.99 -21.09
CA ASP A 30 10.90 11.07 -21.78
C ASP A 30 9.46 11.24 -21.27
N ASP A 31 8.90 10.26 -20.53
CA ASP A 31 7.62 10.42 -19.83
C ASP A 31 7.79 11.32 -18.57
N GLU A 32 7.10 12.47 -18.59
CA GLU A 32 7.13 13.47 -17.52
C GLU A 32 6.49 13.01 -16.20
N ARG A 33 5.79 11.87 -16.19
CA ARG A 33 5.16 11.32 -14.98
C ARG A 33 6.15 10.66 -14.02
N TRP A 34 7.40 10.49 -14.42
CA TRP A 34 8.46 9.96 -13.57
C TRP A 34 9.01 11.02 -12.61
N ASN A 35 8.88 10.72 -11.32
CA ASN A 35 9.54 11.43 -10.25
C ASN A 35 10.78 10.66 -9.78
N TYR A 36 11.86 11.40 -9.55
CA TYR A 36 13.15 10.88 -9.12
C TYR A 36 13.51 11.44 -7.74
N PHE A 37 13.81 10.57 -6.79
CA PHE A 37 14.26 10.95 -5.45
C PHE A 37 15.67 10.41 -5.23
N LEU A 38 16.62 11.29 -4.94
CA LEU A 38 18.04 10.97 -4.82
C LEU A 38 18.49 11.16 -3.37
N VAL A 39 19.39 10.29 -2.91
CA VAL A 39 20.06 10.41 -1.62
C VAL A 39 21.54 10.58 -1.86
N PHE A 40 22.09 11.64 -1.26
CA PHE A 40 23.52 11.94 -1.29
C PHE A 40 24.08 12.06 0.12
N GLU A 41 25.29 11.56 0.31
CA GLU A 41 26.09 11.79 1.51
C GLU A 41 27.11 12.89 1.22
N LYS A 42 27.16 13.90 2.08
CA LYS A 42 28.17 14.96 1.97
C LYS A 42 29.45 14.51 2.67
N TYR A 43 30.59 14.64 1.98
CA TYR A 43 31.90 14.36 2.55
C TYR A 43 32.90 15.45 2.15
N ASN A 44 33.89 15.68 3.01
CA ASN A 44 34.93 16.66 2.74
C ASN A 44 36.19 15.96 2.20
N LYS A 45 36.73 16.46 1.10
CA LYS A 45 38.01 16.01 0.54
C LYS A 45 38.79 17.22 0.05
N ASP A 46 40.05 17.32 0.46
CA ASP A 46 40.98 18.38 0.03
C ASP A 46 40.42 19.81 0.24
N GLY A 47 39.67 20.04 1.33
CA GLY A 47 39.06 21.32 1.65
C GLY A 47 37.76 21.64 0.90
N ALA A 48 37.30 20.78 -0.01
CA ALA A 48 36.03 20.90 -0.71
C ALA A 48 34.97 19.95 -0.13
N THR A 49 33.70 20.39 -0.08
CA THR A 49 32.56 19.52 0.25
C THR A 49 32.01 18.89 -1.04
N LEU A 50 32.13 17.57 -1.16
CA LEU A 50 31.60 16.77 -2.25
C LEU A 50 30.36 15.99 -1.80
N SER A 51 29.67 15.37 -2.76
CA SER A 51 28.48 14.57 -2.52
C SER A 51 28.61 13.20 -3.18
N ALA A 52 28.57 12.14 -2.38
CA ALA A 52 28.56 10.76 -2.84
C ALA A 52 27.12 10.30 -3.02
N THR A 53 26.86 9.50 -4.05
CA THR A 53 25.52 8.91 -4.26
C THR A 53 25.34 7.75 -3.30
N VAL A 54 24.25 7.78 -2.51
CA VAL A 54 23.90 6.72 -1.56
C VAL A 54 22.85 5.79 -2.17
N GLY A 55 21.88 6.35 -2.87
CA GLY A 55 20.77 5.60 -3.45
C GLY A 55 19.72 6.49 -4.06
N TYR A 56 18.68 5.88 -4.63
CA TYR A 56 17.58 6.59 -5.26
C TYR A 56 16.29 5.77 -5.29
N MET A 57 15.21 6.47 -5.63
CA MET A 57 13.90 5.89 -5.85
C MET A 57 13.23 6.55 -7.06
N THR A 58 12.62 5.74 -7.92
CA THR A 58 11.76 6.20 -9.01
C THR A 58 10.30 5.94 -8.66
N VAL A 59 9.46 6.94 -8.94
CA VAL A 59 8.03 6.88 -8.66
C VAL A 59 7.26 7.34 -9.89
N TYR A 60 6.36 6.51 -10.39
CA TYR A 60 5.51 6.85 -11.51
C TYR A 60 4.19 7.45 -11.01
N ASN A 61 3.82 8.64 -11.48
CA ASN A 61 2.56 9.26 -11.12
C ASN A 61 1.43 8.74 -12.03
N TYR A 62 0.74 7.67 -11.59
CA TYR A 62 -0.43 7.18 -12.32
C TYR A 62 -1.56 8.19 -12.23
N TYR A 63 -2.12 8.54 -13.38
CA TYR A 63 -3.35 9.31 -13.45
C TYR A 63 -4.54 8.45 -12.97
N VAL A 64 -5.33 9.04 -12.07
CA VAL A 64 -6.59 8.46 -11.59
C VAL A 64 -7.69 9.43 -11.96
N TYR A 65 -8.59 8.99 -12.83
CA TYR A 65 -9.76 9.77 -13.23
C TYR A 65 -10.58 10.19 -12.00
N PRO A 66 -11.11 11.43 -11.94
CA PRO A 66 -11.07 12.47 -12.98
C PRO A 66 -9.91 13.47 -12.90
N ASP A 67 -9.24 13.60 -11.76
CA ASP A 67 -8.32 14.73 -11.51
C ASP A 67 -7.22 14.40 -10.48
N LYS A 68 -7.00 13.11 -10.19
CA LYS A 68 -6.14 12.65 -9.11
C LYS A 68 -4.94 11.90 -9.62
N THR A 69 -3.97 11.69 -8.75
CA THR A 69 -2.81 10.85 -9.01
C THR A 69 -2.61 9.80 -7.93
N ARG A 70 -2.04 8.67 -8.33
CA ARG A 70 -1.60 7.58 -7.47
C ARG A 70 -0.12 7.31 -7.76
N PRO A 71 0.80 7.92 -6.99
CA PRO A 71 2.22 7.62 -7.10
C PRO A 71 2.48 6.13 -6.85
N ARG A 72 3.17 5.48 -7.78
CA ARG A 72 3.58 4.08 -7.67
C ARG A 72 5.10 4.01 -7.64
N VAL A 73 5.65 3.61 -6.50
CA VAL A 73 7.08 3.33 -6.35
C VAL A 73 7.42 2.17 -7.27
N SER A 74 8.31 2.43 -8.24
CA SER A 74 8.72 1.44 -9.23
C SER A 74 10.04 0.82 -8.80
N GLN A 75 11.10 1.63 -8.72
CA GLN A 75 12.43 1.15 -8.36
C GLN A 75 12.93 1.87 -7.11
N MET A 76 13.53 1.12 -6.19
CA MET A 76 14.18 1.66 -5.01
C MET A 76 15.49 0.93 -4.80
N LEU A 77 16.58 1.68 -4.74
CA LEU A 77 17.90 1.13 -4.50
C LEU A 77 18.68 2.00 -3.53
N ILE A 78 19.18 1.37 -2.46
CA ILE A 78 20.29 1.89 -1.67
C ILE A 78 21.52 1.08 -2.05
N LEU A 79 22.60 1.76 -2.42
CA LEU A 79 23.82 1.08 -2.86
C LEU A 79 24.38 0.21 -1.72
N PRO A 80 24.95 -0.97 -2.03
CA PRO A 80 25.37 -1.95 -1.02
C PRO A 80 26.21 -1.39 0.15
N PRO A 81 27.19 -0.47 -0.08
CA PRO A 81 28.01 0.07 1.01
C PRO A 81 27.21 0.84 2.08
N PHE A 82 26.00 1.30 1.75
CA PHE A 82 25.16 2.12 2.62
C PHE A 82 23.90 1.37 3.09
N GLN A 83 23.83 0.05 2.91
CA GLN A 83 22.68 -0.72 3.38
C GLN A 83 22.73 -0.95 4.89
N GLY A 84 21.57 -1.08 5.54
CA GLY A 84 21.48 -1.35 6.98
C GLY A 84 21.62 -0.12 7.90
N GLU A 85 21.89 1.07 7.36
CA GLU A 85 22.09 2.30 8.15
C GLU A 85 20.85 3.20 8.26
N GLY A 86 19.70 2.74 7.77
CA GLY A 86 18.43 3.51 7.85
C GLY A 86 18.18 4.49 6.70
N HIS A 87 19.09 4.63 5.74
CA HIS A 87 18.92 5.52 4.56
C HIS A 87 17.66 5.20 3.77
N GLY A 88 17.33 3.92 3.58
CA GLY A 88 16.10 3.50 2.89
C GLY A 88 14.83 3.95 3.62
N ALA A 89 14.82 3.87 4.96
CA ALA A 89 13.67 4.28 5.76
C ALA A 89 13.49 5.80 5.68
N ARG A 90 14.60 6.56 5.74
CA ARG A 90 14.59 8.01 5.60
C ARG A 90 14.14 8.46 4.22
N LEU A 91 14.58 7.78 3.16
CA LEU A 91 14.16 8.04 1.79
C LEU A 91 12.65 7.84 1.63
N LEU A 92 12.12 6.68 2.03
CA LEU A 92 10.70 6.38 1.92
C LEU A 92 9.85 7.33 2.76
N GLU A 93 10.28 7.65 3.99
CA GLU A 93 9.61 8.64 4.84
C GLU A 93 9.55 10.02 4.17
N THR A 94 10.65 10.45 3.54
CA THR A 94 10.72 11.75 2.85
C THR A 94 9.81 11.78 1.62
N VAL A 95 9.75 10.68 0.86
CA VAL A 95 8.83 10.53 -0.29
C VAL A 95 7.37 10.60 0.17
N HIS A 96 7.02 9.94 1.28
CA HIS A 96 5.69 10.07 1.87
C HIS A 96 5.40 11.53 2.25
N ARG A 97 6.29 12.21 2.97
CA ARG A 97 6.12 13.63 3.35
C ARG A 97 5.98 14.55 2.14
N TYR A 98 6.71 14.29 1.06
CA TYR A 98 6.59 15.03 -0.20
C TYR A 98 5.17 14.92 -0.78
N TYR A 99 4.65 13.69 -0.93
CA TYR A 99 3.31 13.49 -1.49
C TYR A 99 2.17 13.85 -0.53
N MET A 100 2.40 13.84 0.78
CA MET A 100 1.44 14.34 1.78
C MET A 100 1.11 15.81 1.56
N SER A 101 2.06 16.60 1.07
CA SER A 101 1.84 18.03 0.75
C SER A 101 0.92 18.25 -0.46
N SER A 102 0.70 17.22 -1.29
CA SER A 102 -0.12 17.32 -2.50
C SER A 102 -1.55 16.84 -2.27
N PRO A 103 -2.58 17.68 -2.48
CA PRO A 103 -3.97 17.27 -2.35
C PRO A 103 -4.46 16.38 -3.50
N THR A 104 -3.79 16.41 -4.65
CA THR A 104 -4.15 15.61 -5.84
C THR A 104 -3.79 14.14 -5.67
N VAL A 105 -2.87 13.83 -4.76
CA VAL A 105 -2.45 12.46 -4.48
C VAL A 105 -3.48 11.75 -3.60
N LEU A 106 -3.92 10.57 -4.06
CA LEU A 106 -4.81 9.68 -3.33
C LEU A 106 -4.06 8.83 -2.29
N ASP A 107 -3.18 7.97 -2.78
CA ASP A 107 -2.39 7.05 -1.97
C ASP A 107 -1.13 6.63 -2.73
N ILE A 108 -0.13 6.15 -1.99
CA ILE A 108 1.12 5.66 -2.55
C ILE A 108 1.09 4.13 -2.62
N THR A 109 1.44 3.61 -3.78
CA THR A 109 1.50 2.16 -4.08
C THR A 109 2.90 1.75 -4.51
N ALA A 110 3.14 0.45 -4.68
CA ALA A 110 4.36 -0.09 -5.25
C ALA A 110 4.00 -1.02 -6.41
N GLU A 111 4.88 -1.12 -7.40
CA GLU A 111 4.67 -1.93 -8.61
C GLU A 111 4.72 -3.43 -8.32
N ASP A 112 5.88 -3.92 -7.87
CA ASP A 112 6.09 -5.29 -7.46
C ASP A 112 7.01 -5.32 -6.22
N PRO A 113 6.45 -5.10 -5.01
CA PRO A 113 7.26 -4.87 -3.83
C PRO A 113 7.91 -6.17 -3.34
N SER A 114 9.25 -6.19 -3.32
CA SER A 114 10.02 -7.27 -2.69
C SER A 114 9.74 -7.41 -1.19
N GLU A 115 10.08 -8.56 -0.60
CA GLU A 115 9.90 -8.79 0.83
C GLU A 115 10.67 -7.77 1.69
N SER A 116 11.88 -7.40 1.28
CA SER A 116 12.68 -6.38 1.96
C SER A 116 12.02 -5.00 1.89
N TYR A 117 11.44 -4.64 0.74
CA TYR A 117 10.67 -3.41 0.61
C TYR A 117 9.39 -3.44 1.47
N VAL A 118 8.67 -4.57 1.53
CA VAL A 118 7.48 -4.70 2.38
C VAL A 118 7.84 -4.49 3.85
N LYS A 119 8.92 -5.10 4.35
CA LYS A 119 9.41 -4.91 5.72
C LYS A 119 9.76 -3.44 5.99
N LEU A 120 10.47 -2.80 5.07
CA LEU A 120 10.84 -1.39 5.17
C LEU A 120 9.62 -0.46 5.19
N ARG A 121 8.67 -0.69 4.28
CA ARG A 121 7.42 0.06 4.19
C ARG A 121 6.61 -0.09 5.47
N ASP A 122 6.43 -1.31 5.95
CA ASP A 122 5.67 -1.57 7.17
C ASP A 122 6.29 -0.83 8.37
N PHE A 123 7.62 -0.85 8.50
CA PHE A 123 8.34 -0.09 9.52
C PHE A 123 8.08 1.43 9.42
N VAL A 124 8.25 2.01 8.23
CA VAL A 124 8.05 3.46 8.02
C VAL A 124 6.59 3.87 8.25
N LEU A 125 5.64 3.08 7.75
CA LEU A 125 4.22 3.38 7.89
C LEU A 125 3.73 3.24 9.33
N VAL A 126 4.19 2.23 10.07
CA VAL A 126 3.90 2.10 11.51
C VAL A 126 4.44 3.31 12.26
N LYS A 127 5.69 3.72 11.99
CA LYS A 127 6.30 4.92 12.58
C LYS A 127 5.48 6.19 12.31
N LEU A 128 4.89 6.33 11.13
CA LEU A 128 4.07 7.50 10.79
C LEU A 128 2.65 7.43 11.36
N CYS A 129 2.04 6.24 11.40
CA CYS A 129 0.66 6.06 11.83
C CYS A 129 0.49 5.97 13.35
N GLN A 130 1.53 5.58 14.11
CA GLN A 130 1.44 5.43 15.56
C GLN A 130 1.02 6.72 16.29
N ASP A 131 1.32 7.89 15.71
CA ASP A 131 1.00 9.20 16.27
C ASP A 131 -0.44 9.66 15.96
N LEU A 132 -1.20 8.90 15.16
CA LEU A 132 -2.55 9.26 14.76
C LEU A 132 -3.59 8.81 15.81
N PRO A 133 -4.61 9.65 16.11
CA PRO A 133 -5.68 9.32 17.07
C PRO A 133 -6.44 8.02 16.75
N CYS A 134 -6.72 7.69 15.49
CA CYS A 134 -7.40 6.44 15.14
C CYS A 134 -6.60 5.18 15.51
N PHE A 135 -5.28 5.31 15.71
CA PHE A 135 -4.39 4.22 16.11
C PHE A 135 -4.06 4.24 17.62
N SER A 136 -4.86 4.94 18.44
CA SER A 136 -4.71 4.87 19.90
C SER A 136 -4.91 3.44 20.43
N PRO A 137 -4.27 3.05 21.55
CA PRO A 137 -4.41 1.73 22.15
C PRO A 137 -5.86 1.26 22.37
N GLU A 138 -6.76 2.18 22.70
CA GLU A 138 -8.18 1.92 22.93
C GLU A 138 -8.89 1.57 21.63
N ASN A 139 -8.64 2.35 20.57
CA ASN A 139 -9.21 2.14 19.24
C ASN A 139 -8.66 0.87 18.59
N LEU A 140 -7.35 0.60 18.76
CA LEU A 140 -6.73 -0.63 18.31
C LEU A 140 -7.41 -1.86 18.89
N LYS A 141 -7.77 -1.85 20.18
CA LYS A 141 -8.43 -2.97 20.87
C LYS A 141 -9.84 -3.27 20.34
N GLN A 142 -10.56 -2.25 19.87
CA GLN A 142 -11.92 -2.37 19.34
C GLN A 142 -11.99 -3.07 17.97
N GLY A 143 -10.87 -3.13 17.24
CA GLY A 143 -10.80 -3.79 15.94
C GLY A 143 -10.36 -2.84 14.82
N PHE A 144 -10.24 -3.38 13.60
CA PHE A 144 -9.95 -2.57 12.42
C PHE A 144 -11.20 -1.78 11.99
N SER A 145 -11.12 -0.45 12.03
CA SER A 145 -12.23 0.43 11.64
C SER A 145 -11.99 1.10 10.27
N GLN A 146 -13.08 1.56 9.65
CA GLN A 146 -12.99 2.32 8.41
C GLN A 146 -12.39 3.73 8.64
N ASP A 147 -12.54 4.28 9.84
CA ASP A 147 -11.98 5.58 10.23
C ASP A 147 -10.45 5.56 10.19
N MET A 148 -9.82 4.45 10.60
CA MET A 148 -8.36 4.26 10.45
C MET A 148 -7.91 4.37 8.99
N VAL A 149 -8.72 3.85 8.05
CA VAL A 149 -8.42 3.93 6.61
C VAL A 149 -8.55 5.37 6.11
N ILE A 150 -9.63 6.05 6.50
CA ILE A 150 -9.89 7.43 6.09
C ILE A 150 -8.79 8.35 6.62
N GLU A 151 -8.47 8.26 7.91
CA GLU A 151 -7.45 9.14 8.53
C GLU A 151 -6.06 8.88 7.95
N ALA A 152 -5.65 7.61 7.81
CA ALA A 152 -4.35 7.25 7.23
C ALA A 152 -4.24 7.66 5.75
N GLN A 153 -5.31 7.54 4.97
CA GLN A 153 -5.33 7.97 3.57
C GLN A 153 -5.27 9.50 3.47
N GLN A 154 -6.09 10.21 4.24
CA GLN A 154 -6.18 11.67 4.17
C GLN A 154 -4.90 12.34 4.64
N LYS A 155 -4.36 11.91 5.79
CA LYS A 155 -3.18 12.54 6.41
C LYS A 155 -1.87 12.04 5.81
N LEU A 156 -1.74 10.73 5.59
CA LEU A 156 -0.45 10.10 5.27
C LEU A 156 -0.38 9.50 3.85
N LYS A 157 -1.48 9.61 3.07
CA LYS A 157 -1.59 9.03 1.72
C LYS A 157 -1.34 7.53 1.69
N VAL A 158 -1.79 6.82 2.73
CA VAL A 158 -1.60 5.37 2.88
C VAL A 158 -2.77 4.60 2.26
N ASN A 159 -2.45 3.57 1.47
CA ASN A 159 -3.45 2.69 0.88
C ASN A 159 -4.15 1.81 1.94
N LYS A 160 -5.44 1.50 1.75
CA LYS A 160 -6.23 0.61 2.62
C LYS A 160 -5.53 -0.71 2.98
N GLN A 161 -4.86 -1.36 2.03
CA GLN A 161 -4.14 -2.61 2.29
C GLN A 161 -2.96 -2.39 3.25
N HIS A 162 -2.23 -1.29 3.08
CA HIS A 162 -1.11 -0.93 3.95
C HIS A 162 -1.62 -0.51 5.34
N THR A 163 -2.68 0.30 5.42
CA THR A 163 -3.33 0.65 6.69
C THR A 163 -3.73 -0.60 7.47
N ARG A 164 -4.24 -1.62 6.78
CA ARG A 164 -4.58 -2.88 7.43
C ARG A 164 -3.36 -3.56 8.05
N ARG A 165 -2.23 -3.64 7.34
CA ARG A 165 -0.99 -4.21 7.88
C ARG A 165 -0.48 -3.42 9.09
N VAL A 166 -0.50 -2.09 9.00
CA VAL A 166 -0.14 -1.20 10.11
C VAL A 166 -1.00 -1.46 11.34
N TYR A 167 -2.32 -1.58 11.17
CA TYR A 167 -3.22 -1.96 12.27
C TYR A 167 -2.83 -3.28 12.91
N GLU A 168 -2.53 -4.33 12.13
CA GLU A 168 -2.17 -5.64 12.71
C GLU A 168 -0.85 -5.57 13.49
N ILE A 169 0.14 -4.82 13.00
CA ILE A 169 1.43 -4.63 13.68
C ILE A 169 1.25 -3.87 14.98
N LEU A 170 0.54 -2.73 14.94
CA LEU A 170 0.26 -1.93 16.14
C LEU A 170 -0.62 -2.68 17.14
N ARG A 171 -1.63 -3.41 16.66
CA ARG A 171 -2.50 -4.25 17.50
C ARG A 171 -1.70 -5.32 18.25
N LEU A 172 -0.78 -5.99 17.56
CA LEU A 172 0.10 -6.96 18.20
C LEU A 172 1.04 -6.28 19.19
N HIS A 173 1.61 -5.12 18.84
CA HIS A 173 2.52 -4.37 19.70
C HIS A 173 1.87 -3.91 21.01
N THR A 174 0.59 -3.49 20.96
CA THR A 174 -0.17 -3.04 22.14
C THR A 174 -0.72 -4.20 22.99
N THR A 175 -0.78 -5.41 22.45
CA THR A 175 -1.34 -6.56 23.16
C THR A 175 -0.27 -7.23 24.01
N ASP A 176 -0.47 -7.31 25.33
CA ASP A 176 0.41 -8.12 26.17
C ASP A 176 0.11 -9.61 25.96
N MET A 177 1.05 -10.29 25.30
CA MET A 177 0.94 -11.71 24.99
C MET A 177 1.08 -12.61 26.23
N SER A 178 1.60 -12.07 27.34
CA SER A 178 1.71 -12.77 28.63
C SER A 178 0.36 -12.84 29.34
N ASN A 179 -0.53 -11.89 29.07
CA ASN A 179 -1.87 -11.86 29.62
C ASN A 179 -2.81 -12.78 28.83
N ALA A 180 -3.32 -13.82 29.50
CA ALA A 180 -4.15 -14.85 28.88
C ALA A 180 -5.45 -14.30 28.24
N GLU A 181 -6.08 -13.28 28.84
CA GLU A 181 -7.32 -12.69 28.32
C GLU A 181 -7.04 -11.87 27.06
N GLN A 182 -6.02 -11.01 27.11
CA GLN A 182 -5.63 -10.17 25.97
C GLN A 182 -5.17 -11.03 24.80
N SER A 183 -4.30 -12.01 25.04
CA SER A 183 -3.84 -12.98 24.04
C SER A 183 -4.99 -13.79 23.45
N ARG A 184 -5.97 -14.23 24.25
CA ARG A 184 -7.17 -14.91 23.75
C ARG A 184 -8.02 -14.00 22.87
N SER A 185 -8.25 -12.75 23.28
CA SER A 185 -9.06 -11.78 22.53
C SER A 185 -8.45 -11.50 21.14
N TYR A 186 -7.13 -11.30 21.09
CA TYR A 186 -6.39 -11.07 19.86
C TYR A 186 -6.45 -12.29 18.93
N ARG A 187 -6.19 -13.50 19.44
CA ARG A 187 -6.27 -14.74 18.64
C ARG A 187 -7.67 -14.97 18.06
N LEU A 188 -8.72 -14.68 18.83
CA LEU A 188 -10.10 -14.79 18.34
C LEU A 188 -10.38 -13.80 17.21
N ASP A 189 -9.84 -12.58 17.30
CA ASP A 189 -10.00 -11.58 16.24
C ASP A 189 -9.29 -11.98 14.95
N VAL A 190 -8.03 -12.41 15.06
CA VAL A 190 -7.26 -12.96 13.93
C VAL A 190 -7.97 -14.17 13.31
N LYS A 191 -8.51 -15.08 14.13
CA LYS A 191 -9.28 -16.24 13.65
C LYS A 191 -10.55 -15.81 12.91
N ARG A 192 -11.32 -14.87 13.44
CA ARG A 192 -12.54 -14.35 12.78
C ARG A 192 -12.22 -13.76 11.42
N ARG A 193 -11.11 -13.02 11.31
CA ARG A 193 -10.63 -12.44 10.04
C ARG A 193 -10.27 -13.53 9.03
N LEU A 194 -9.42 -14.49 9.42
CA LEU A 194 -8.96 -15.55 8.52
C LEU A 194 -10.12 -16.44 8.06
N MET A 195 -11.09 -16.70 8.93
CA MET A 195 -12.26 -17.53 8.63
C MET A 195 -13.39 -16.76 7.94
N GLY A 196 -13.38 -15.43 7.97
CA GLY A 196 -14.42 -14.56 7.40
C GLY A 196 -14.73 -14.88 5.92
N PRO A 197 -13.73 -14.98 5.03
CA PRO A 197 -13.94 -15.34 3.63
C PRO A 197 -14.53 -16.73 3.39
N TYR A 198 -14.35 -17.66 4.33
CA TYR A 198 -14.80 -19.06 4.23
C TYR A 198 -16.17 -19.29 4.86
N LYS A 199 -16.75 -18.28 5.52
CA LYS A 199 -18.13 -18.34 5.97
C LYS A 199 -19.04 -18.13 4.76
N VAL A 200 -19.50 -19.23 4.17
CA VAL A 200 -20.57 -19.20 3.18
C VAL A 200 -21.76 -18.49 3.84
N PRO A 201 -22.24 -17.35 3.31
CA PRO A 201 -23.43 -16.74 3.86
C PRO A 201 -24.58 -17.72 3.65
N PHE A 202 -25.27 -18.06 4.74
CA PHE A 202 -26.43 -18.97 4.76
C PHE A 202 -27.49 -18.59 3.69
N CYS A 203 -27.50 -17.33 3.25
CA CYS A 203 -28.32 -16.80 2.16
C CYS A 203 -28.06 -17.47 0.80
N HIS A 204 -26.82 -17.89 0.49
CA HIS A 204 -26.51 -18.59 -0.77
C HIS A 204 -27.13 -19.99 -0.82
N PHE A 205 -27.27 -20.66 0.32
CA PHE A 205 -27.85 -21.99 0.38
C PHE A 205 -29.37 -21.93 0.18
N ASN A 206 -30.05 -20.98 0.83
CA ASN A 206 -31.50 -20.81 0.66
C ASN A 206 -31.90 -20.38 -0.75
N PHE A 207 -31.10 -19.55 -1.43
CA PHE A 207 -31.45 -19.09 -2.78
C PHE A 207 -31.30 -20.20 -3.83
N LEU A 208 -30.25 -21.01 -3.73
CA LEU A 208 -30.07 -22.18 -4.60
C LEU A 208 -31.12 -23.26 -4.30
N PHE A 209 -31.45 -23.47 -3.03
CA PHE A 209 -32.47 -24.43 -2.61
C PHE A 209 -33.88 -23.98 -3.01
N GLU A 210 -34.23 -22.68 -2.89
CA GLU A 210 -35.49 -22.14 -3.41
C GLU A 210 -35.55 -22.22 -4.95
N PHE A 211 -34.45 -21.92 -5.66
CA PHE A 211 -34.40 -22.01 -7.12
C PHE A 211 -34.58 -23.45 -7.62
N VAL A 212 -34.00 -24.43 -6.91
CA VAL A 212 -34.13 -25.87 -7.24
C VAL A 212 -35.51 -26.41 -6.83
N MET A 213 -36.10 -25.93 -5.72
CA MET A 213 -37.37 -26.45 -5.20
C MET A 213 -38.63 -25.81 -5.82
N ARG A 214 -38.59 -24.58 -6.34
CA ARG A 214 -39.79 -23.88 -6.86
C ARG A 214 -40.10 -24.05 -8.34
N GLY A 215 -39.21 -24.63 -9.14
CA GLY A 215 -39.48 -24.82 -10.58
C GLY A 215 -39.63 -23.50 -11.36
N ARG A 216 -39.39 -23.55 -12.67
CA ARG A 216 -39.31 -22.35 -13.54
C ARG A 216 -40.60 -21.54 -13.66
N SER A 217 -41.76 -22.05 -13.25
CA SER A 217 -43.07 -21.50 -13.61
C SER A 217 -43.60 -20.38 -12.71
N GLU A 218 -43.07 -20.17 -11.50
CA GLU A 218 -43.61 -19.16 -10.56
C GLU A 218 -42.89 -17.81 -10.60
N TRP A 219 -41.76 -17.70 -11.30
CA TRP A 219 -40.91 -16.51 -11.28
C TRP A 219 -41.42 -15.33 -12.14
N ALA A 220 -42.45 -15.54 -12.97
CA ALA A 220 -43.03 -14.51 -13.82
C ALA A 220 -43.89 -13.47 -13.05
N LEU A 221 -44.13 -13.66 -11.75
CA LEU A 221 -45.01 -12.82 -10.94
C LEU A 221 -44.30 -11.83 -10.02
N TYR A 222 -42.96 -11.78 -10.01
CA TYR A 222 -42.22 -10.85 -9.15
C TYR A 222 -41.86 -9.54 -9.87
N SER A 223 -42.10 -8.42 -9.19
CA SER A 223 -41.98 -7.07 -9.75
C SER A 223 -40.55 -6.70 -10.17
N PRO A 224 -40.38 -5.85 -11.20
CA PRO A 224 -39.09 -5.51 -11.81
C PRO A 224 -38.06 -4.84 -10.88
N LEU A 225 -38.46 -4.41 -9.68
CA LEU A 225 -37.57 -3.84 -8.68
C LEU A 225 -36.53 -4.83 -8.13
N ARG A 226 -36.83 -6.14 -8.07
CA ARG A 226 -35.86 -7.16 -7.62
C ARG A 226 -34.87 -7.61 -8.70
N LEU A 227 -35.24 -7.50 -9.97
CA LEU A 227 -34.36 -7.85 -11.09
C LEU A 227 -33.19 -6.85 -11.26
N SER A 228 -33.40 -5.57 -10.92
CA SER A 228 -32.33 -4.56 -11.01
C SER A 228 -31.20 -4.73 -9.99
N GLN A 229 -31.47 -5.40 -8.86
CA GLN A 229 -30.43 -5.73 -7.87
C GLN A 229 -29.60 -6.98 -8.26
N MET A 230 -30.06 -7.77 -9.24
CA MET A 230 -29.34 -8.98 -9.71
C MET A 230 -28.26 -8.66 -10.75
N SER A 231 -28.38 -7.60 -11.54
CA SER A 231 -27.37 -7.26 -12.57
C SER A 231 -26.06 -6.72 -11.99
N THR A 232 -26.03 -6.34 -10.72
CA THR A 232 -24.82 -5.81 -10.05
C THR A 232 -23.90 -6.88 -9.45
N PHE A 233 -24.32 -8.16 -9.39
CA PHE A 233 -23.56 -9.19 -8.67
C PHE A 233 -23.08 -10.38 -9.50
N PHE A 234 -23.49 -10.51 -10.77
CA PHE A 234 -22.94 -11.51 -11.69
C PHE A 234 -22.79 -10.93 -13.10
N PRO A 235 -21.58 -10.73 -13.63
CA PRO A 235 -21.36 -10.57 -15.05
C PRO A 235 -21.20 -11.97 -15.65
N PHE A 236 -22.29 -12.75 -15.71
CA PHE A 236 -22.35 -13.89 -16.61
C PHE A 236 -23.25 -13.50 -17.77
N HIS A 237 -22.62 -13.08 -18.86
CA HIS A 237 -23.25 -13.19 -20.17
C HIS A 237 -23.50 -14.68 -20.42
N PHE A 238 -24.78 -15.06 -20.43
CA PHE A 238 -25.20 -16.27 -21.13
C PHE A 238 -25.80 -15.83 -22.46
N VAL A 239 -25.21 -16.40 -23.52
CA VAL A 239 -25.35 -16.15 -24.96
C VAL A 239 -24.61 -14.92 -25.45
#